data_AF-A0A3B9AU26-F1
#
_entry.id   AF-A0A3B9AU26-F1
#
_cell.length_a   1.000
_cell.length_b   1.000
_cell.length_c   1.000
_cell.angle_alpha   90.00
_cell.angle_beta   90.00
_cell.angle_gamma   90.00
#
_symmetry.space_group_name_H-M   'P 1'
#
loop_
_entity.id
_entity.type
_entity.pdbx_description
1 polymer ?
#
loop_
_entity_poly.entity_id
_entity_poly.type
_entity_poly.pdbx_seq_one_letter_code
_entity_poly.pdbx_strand_id
1 'polypeptide(L)'
;EVILALFMLADSIRLHEAMIRKFPDRRSDTLAPYLVKRVQMLLKKAEKLHEDYFIDFREDGRLVLAFIWSFKPTRQIAEELGLPEYWPL
;
A
#
# COMPACT_ATOMS: atom_id res chain seq x y z
N GLU A 1 -3.69 -4.84 -14.84
CA GLU A 1 -2.81 -3.77 -14.30
C GLU A 1 -2.51 -3.86 -12.79
N VAL A 2 -3.18 -4.73 -12.00
CA VAL A 2 -2.96 -4.80 -10.54
C VAL A 2 -1.54 -5.20 -10.16
N ILE A 3 -1.02 -6.27 -10.79
CA ILE A 3 0.29 -6.86 -10.50
C ILE A 3 1.40 -5.80 -10.64
N LEU A 4 1.56 -5.22 -11.84
CA LEU A 4 2.57 -4.20 -12.10
C LEU A 4 2.43 -2.98 -11.17
N ALA A 5 1.20 -2.54 -10.90
CA ALA A 5 0.98 -1.39 -10.03
C ALA A 5 1.38 -1.65 -8.57
N LEU A 6 1.10 -2.85 -8.04
CA LEU A 6 1.56 -3.25 -6.72
C LEU A 6 3.09 -3.39 -6.67
N PHE A 7 3.68 -4.02 -7.70
CA PHE A 7 5.13 -4.12 -7.84
C PHE A 7 5.79 -2.75 -7.79
N MET A 8 5.34 -1.79 -8.60
CA MET A 8 5.92 -0.45 -8.64
C MET A 8 5.76 0.31 -7.32
N LEU A 9 4.64 0.13 -6.62
CA LEU A 9 4.44 0.73 -5.29
C LEU A 9 5.38 0.11 -4.26
N ALA A 10 5.49 -1.21 -4.24
CA ALA A 10 6.40 -1.92 -3.34
C ALA A 10 7.85 -1.53 -3.60
N ASP A 11 8.26 -1.45 -4.87
CA ASP A 11 9.60 -1.03 -5.27
C ASP A 11 9.90 0.42 -4.86
N SER A 12 8.95 1.34 -5.11
CA SER A 12 9.08 2.74 -4.67
C SER A 12 9.23 2.87 -3.16
N ILE A 13 8.49 2.08 -2.37
CA ILE A 13 8.63 2.05 -0.91
C ILE A 13 10.02 1.52 -0.53
N ARG A 14 10.48 0.40 -1.11
CA ARG A 14 11.82 -0.15 -0.84
C ARG A 14 12.93 0.87 -1.10
N LEU A 15 12.83 1.63 -2.19
CA LEU A 15 13.82 2.64 -2.57
C LEU A 15 13.78 3.90 -1.70
N HIS A 16 12.61 4.29 -1.20
CA HIS A 16 12.41 5.62 -0.64
C HIS A 16 11.91 5.66 0.80
N GLU A 17 11.59 4.54 1.43
CA GLU A 17 11.04 4.49 2.79
C GLU A 17 11.91 5.25 3.80
N ALA A 18 13.23 5.03 3.78
CA ALA A 18 14.16 5.71 4.70
C ALA A 18 14.17 7.23 4.53
N MET A 19 13.87 7.73 3.32
CA MET A 19 13.75 9.16 3.04
C MET A 19 12.36 9.68 3.45
N ILE A 20 11.29 8.94 3.13
CA ILE A 20 9.91 9.30 3.48
C ILE A 20 9.76 9.44 5.01
N ARG A 21 10.31 8.50 5.78
CA ARG A 21 10.25 8.52 7.25
C ARG A 21 10.99 9.70 7.90
N LYS A 22 11.89 10.38 7.18
CA LYS A 22 12.58 11.58 7.68
C LYS A 22 11.75 12.85 7.51
N PHE A 23 10.69 12.82 6.72
CA PHE A 23 9.85 14.00 6.55
C PHE A 23 8.92 14.20 7.76
N PRO A 24 8.66 15.47 8.15
CA PRO A 24 7.61 15.76 9.10
C PRO A 24 6.25 15.25 8.61
N ASP A 25 5.37 14.84 9.54
CA ASP A 25 4.02 14.34 9.22
C ASP A 25 3.28 15.23 8.20
N ARG A 26 3.34 16.57 8.36
CA ARG A 26 2.73 17.58 7.48
C ARG A 26 3.23 17.58 6.03
N ARG A 27 4.41 17.03 5.74
CA ARG A 27 4.90 16.89 4.35
C ARG A 27 4.31 15.68 3.64
N SER A 28 3.54 14.84 4.34
CA SER A 28 2.88 13.67 3.79
C SER A 28 1.42 13.90 3.44
N ASP A 29 0.92 15.14 3.54
CA ASP A 29 -0.49 15.50 3.35
C ASP A 29 -1.03 15.15 1.96
N THR A 30 -0.17 15.06 0.94
CA THR A 30 -0.55 14.62 -0.41
C THR A 30 -0.23 13.15 -0.67
N LEU A 31 0.91 12.66 -0.17
CA LEU A 31 1.37 11.28 -0.37
C LEU A 31 0.46 10.28 0.34
N ALA A 32 0.16 10.52 1.62
CA ALA A 32 -0.59 9.59 2.44
C ALA A 32 -2.00 9.30 1.89
N PRO A 33 -2.85 10.29 1.57
CA PRO A 33 -4.17 10.02 1.00
C PRO A 33 -4.09 9.40 -0.39
N TYR A 34 -3.10 9.78 -1.22
CA TYR A 34 -2.89 9.16 -2.52
C TYR A 34 -2.59 7.67 -2.37
N LEU A 35 -1.61 7.32 -1.52
CA LEU A 35 -1.15 5.95 -1.36
C LEU A 35 -2.26 5.04 -0.83
N VAL A 36 -2.95 5.45 0.24
CA VAL A 36 -4.03 4.64 0.83
C VAL A 36 -5.17 4.41 -0.17
N LYS A 37 -5.64 5.47 -0.86
CA LYS A 37 -6.71 5.34 -1.87
C LYS A 37 -6.29 4.47 -3.05
N ARG A 38 -5.03 4.59 -3.49
CA ARG A 38 -4.49 3.77 -4.57
C ARG A 38 -4.44 2.31 -4.19
N VAL A 39 -3.96 1.98 -2.99
CA VAL A 39 -3.88 0.60 -2.49
C VAL A 39 -5.27 0.01 -2.29
N GLN A 40 -6.22 0.78 -1.73
CA GLN A 40 -7.61 0.33 -1.61
C GLN A 40 -8.22 -0.04 -2.98
N MET A 41 -7.98 0.77 -4.01
CA MET A 41 -8.45 0.49 -5.37
C MET A 41 -7.78 -0.77 -5.93
N LEU A 42 -6.48 -0.96 -5.69
CA LEU A 42 -5.75 -2.13 -6.18
C LEU A 42 -6.22 -3.42 -5.51
N LEU A 43 -6.45 -3.42 -4.19
CA LEU A 43 -6.98 -4.59 -3.48
C LEU A 43 -8.37 -4.99 -3.98
N LYS A 44 -9.29 -4.03 -4.18
CA LYS A 44 -10.62 -4.28 -4.76
C LYS A 44 -10.56 -4.85 -6.18
N LYS A 45 -9.51 -4.53 -6.95
CA LYS A 45 -9.28 -5.12 -8.27
C LYS A 45 -8.62 -6.50 -8.16
N ALA A 46 -7.74 -6.70 -7.18
CA ALA A 46 -7.05 -7.95 -6.90
C ALA A 46 -8.03 -9.07 -6.51
N GLU A 47 -9.07 -8.75 -5.72
CA GLU A 47 -10.14 -9.68 -5.33
C GLU A 47 -10.92 -10.26 -6.52
N LYS A 48 -10.81 -9.65 -7.71
CA LYS A 48 -11.46 -10.13 -8.94
C LYS A 48 -10.54 -11.00 -9.79
N LEU A 49 -9.27 -11.14 -9.44
CA LEU A 49 -8.33 -12.00 -10.14
C LEU A 49 -8.49 -13.44 -9.68
N HIS A 50 -8.17 -14.38 -10.57
CA HIS A 50 -8.06 -15.79 -10.20
C HIS A 50 -6.93 -15.98 -9.19
N GLU A 51 -7.13 -16.90 -8.23
CA GLU A 51 -6.19 -17.13 -7.12
C GLU A 51 -4.77 -17.50 -7.57
N ASP A 52 -4.64 -18.17 -8.71
CA ASP A 52 -3.35 -18.52 -9.31
C ASP A 52 -2.45 -17.31 -9.58
N TYR A 53 -3.02 -16.12 -9.78
CA TYR A 53 -2.25 -14.89 -9.99
C TYR A 53 -1.73 -14.31 -8.68
N PHE A 54 -2.24 -14.70 -7.52
CA PHE A 54 -1.87 -14.07 -6.24
C PHE A 54 -0.41 -14.33 -5.89
N ILE A 55 0.16 -15.46 -6.33
CA ILE A 55 1.58 -15.77 -6.14
C ILE A 55 2.50 -14.68 -6.70
N ASP A 56 2.08 -13.98 -7.76
CA ASP A 56 2.88 -12.96 -8.43
C ASP A 56 2.97 -11.64 -7.65
N PHE A 57 2.06 -11.36 -6.72
CA PHE A 57 1.96 -10.04 -6.10
C PHE A 57 1.60 -10.01 -4.61
N ARG A 58 1.36 -11.17 -3.97
CA ARG A 58 1.03 -11.24 -2.54
C ARG A 58 2.08 -10.61 -1.63
N GLU A 59 3.37 -10.84 -1.91
CA GLU A 59 4.46 -10.27 -1.11
C GLU A 59 4.57 -8.75 -1.27
N ASP A 60 4.34 -8.25 -2.49
CA ASP A 60 4.31 -6.80 -2.75
C ASP A 60 3.11 -6.15 -2.06
N GLY A 61 1.94 -6.79 -2.11
CA GLY A 61 0.75 -6.37 -1.37
C GLY A 61 1.00 -6.31 0.14
N ARG A 62 1.65 -7.35 0.69
CA ARG A 62 2.00 -7.43 2.12
C ARG A 62 2.96 -6.31 2.53
N LEU A 63 4.00 -6.06 1.73
CA LEU A 63 4.96 -4.98 1.98
C LEU A 63 4.28 -3.62 1.98
N VAL A 64 3.44 -3.35 0.98
CA VAL A 64 2.73 -2.08 0.85
C VAL A 64 1.78 -1.84 2.02
N LEU A 65 1.03 -2.87 2.44
CA LEU A 65 0.16 -2.79 3.61
C LEU A 65 0.96 -2.58 4.90
N ALA A 66 2.06 -3.32 5.10
CA ALA A 66 2.93 -3.14 6.25
C ALA A 66 3.50 -1.72 6.34
N PHE A 67 3.86 -1.12 5.20
CA PHE A 67 4.28 0.29 5.17
C PHE A 67 3.14 1.24 5.58
N ILE A 68 1.94 1.07 4.98
CA ILE A 68 0.78 1.91 5.30
C ILE A 68 0.48 1.90 6.80
N TRP A 69 0.52 0.73 7.43
CA TRP A 69 0.19 0.57 8.84
C TRP A 69 1.32 0.95 9.81
N SER A 70 2.58 0.93 9.35
CA SER A 70 3.74 1.35 10.14
C SER A 70 4.11 2.83 10.00
N PHE A 71 3.44 3.56 9.10
CA PHE A 71 3.66 4.99 8.89
C PHE A 71 2.43 5.79 9.33
N LYS A 72 2.60 6.63 10.36
CA LYS A 72 1.49 7.30 11.06
C LYS A 72 0.56 8.10 10.13
N PRO A 73 1.05 8.92 9.17
CA PRO A 73 0.17 9.66 8.25
C PRO A 73 -0.72 8.76 7.40
N THR A 74 -0.22 7.61 6.94
CA THR A 74 -1.01 6.66 6.15
C THR A 74 -1.94 5.82 7.02
N ARG A 75 -1.51 5.46 8.23
CA ARG A 75 -2.32 4.67 9.18
C ARG A 75 -3.64 5.34 9.53
N GLN A 76 -3.62 6.63 9.86
CA GLN A 76 -4.84 7.37 10.23
C GLN A 76 -5.89 7.30 9.11
N ILE A 77 -5.46 7.50 7.87
CA ILE A 77 -6.32 7.46 6.69
C ILE A 77 -6.76 6.01 6.37
N ALA A 78 -5.89 5.03 6.61
CA ALA A 78 -6.22 3.61 6.42
C ALA A 78 -7.32 3.15 7.40
N GLU A 79 -7.26 3.58 8.66
CA GLU A 79 -8.29 3.34 9.68
C GLU A 79 -9.63 3.98 9.26
N GLU A 80 -9.61 5.25 8.82
CA GLU A 80 -10.81 5.97 8.35
C GLU A 80 -11.47 5.29 7.13
N LEU A 81 -10.67 4.75 6.22
CA LEU A 81 -11.15 4.11 4.98
C LEU A 81 -11.39 2.60 5.11
N GLY A 82 -11.18 2.03 6.30
CA GLY A 82 -11.35 0.59 6.55
C GLY A 82 -10.44 -0.28 5.67
N LEU A 83 -9.21 0.15 5.41
CA LEU A 83 -8.23 -0.68 4.72
C LEU A 83 -7.84 -1.87 5.62
N PRO A 84 -7.65 -3.09 5.10
CA PRO A 84 -7.17 -4.18 5.95
C PRO A 84 -5.71 -3.97 6.40
N GLU A 85 -5.36 -4.42 7.61
CA GLU A 85 -3.97 -4.52 8.09
C GLU A 85 -3.17 -5.58 7.35
N TYR A 86 -3.86 -6.65 7.00
CA TYR A 86 -3.32 -7.81 6.35
C TYR A 86 -4.29 -8.29 5.29
N TRP A 87 -3.77 -8.67 4.12
CA TRP A 87 -4.57 -9.26 3.06
C TRP A 87 -4.40 -10.78 3.10
N PRO A 88 -5.47 -11.54 3.41
CA PRO A 88 -5.38 -12.94 3.82
C PRO A 88 -5.20 -13.99 2.70
N LEU A 89 -4.85 -13.56 1.49
CA LEU A 89 -4.68 -14.42 0.32
C LEU A 89 -3.17 -14.56 -0.03
#